data_AF-A0A6P6YHG0-F1
#
_entry.id   AF-A0A6P6YHG0-F1
#
_cell.length_a   1.000
_cell.length_b   1.000
_cell.length_c   1.000
_cell.angle_alpha   90.00
_cell.angle_beta   90.00
_cell.angle_gamma   90.00
#
_symmetry.space_group_name_H-M   'P 1'
#
loop_
_entity.id
_entity.type
_entity.pdbx_description
1 polymer ?
#
loop_
_entity_poly.entity_id
_entity_poly.type
_entity_poly.pdbx_seq_one_letter_code
_entity_poly.pdbx_strand_id
1 'polypeptide(L)'
;MLTLEKSFLEQTVEQMKRNHQDELTAMVSLYEQQMRLTSEMYKRHENMIQEERDRRIVELKNQLEQSEKEMNSIRDKYNERLLTIEQEYQNENKHLQEQYTATTKQMIEEHENELKRLEQRLRSENESSLQTSSDLVRQQAKSVTELMAKWEESAFKIEKLQRSVIAKQEEMAREQMLNNSDDVLANKVSEIEDRWKSFLNDMQHQRIELETVIRDEHEKYFSEEQLRLKEIEEKTNEERKELEIMRQKFAAEVDEWRQKESIEAQQLHEERKKLKEELTLFEERRSLLEQLYNERKKMLDDEQQRITKQSEEILRKQTELDQKESQLMKSLLDLDHQQQQLQTKKLRFDQEREQLSMLGKTLEQRAEELEKLSQMALKEKMDGINAMDEIERLRSELKKETIELQKSKTELQIDQQRLMIDRNQFEQQYKMLRELRDSIVCNLCGQALNRGNATSWTMMAKSGPHQQDIGSGLFYSLINGGYIMRQYQQSHANVDKNNNNNNSHSISPWQSFRVPTAATVNNRNVDEDKTLLLWQMAAQKDSAALAEETRFLKILMNSQINVNKSKPS
;
A
#
# COMPACT_ATOMS: atom_id res chain seq x y z
N MET A 1 -86.72 -29.50 18.94
CA MET A 1 -85.81 -29.90 17.84
C MET A 1 -84.87 -28.74 17.49
N LEU A 2 -85.41 -27.57 17.10
CA LEU A 2 -84.63 -26.36 16.79
C LEU A 2 -83.68 -25.84 17.89
N THR A 3 -84.06 -25.97 19.17
CA THR A 3 -83.22 -25.54 20.31
C THR A 3 -81.98 -26.41 20.52
N LEU A 4 -82.09 -27.72 20.23
CA LEU A 4 -80.97 -28.67 20.31
C LEU A 4 -79.98 -28.47 19.15
N GLU A 5 -80.49 -28.22 17.94
CA GLU A 5 -79.65 -27.88 16.78
C GLU A 5 -78.91 -26.56 16.99
N LYS A 6 -79.58 -25.53 17.53
CA LYS A 6 -78.94 -24.25 17.86
C LYS A 6 -77.80 -24.43 18.86
N SER A 7 -78.02 -25.17 19.96
CA SER A 7 -76.96 -25.43 20.95
C SER A 7 -75.80 -26.23 20.38
N PHE A 8 -76.07 -27.19 19.47
CA PHE A 8 -75.03 -27.99 18.83
C PHE A 8 -74.19 -27.14 17.87
N LEU A 9 -74.83 -26.29 17.06
CA LEU A 9 -74.14 -25.34 16.18
C LEU A 9 -73.31 -24.33 16.96
N GLU A 10 -73.85 -23.74 18.03
CA GLU A 10 -73.11 -22.84 18.92
C GLU A 10 -71.87 -23.54 19.52
N GLN A 11 -72.01 -24.78 19.99
CA GLN A 11 -70.91 -25.56 20.54
C GLN A 11 -69.85 -25.88 19.48
N THR A 12 -70.26 -26.15 18.24
CA THR A 12 -69.35 -26.43 17.11
C THR A 12 -68.61 -25.17 16.67
N VAL A 13 -69.28 -24.02 16.64
CA VAL A 13 -68.66 -22.71 16.34
C VAL A 13 -67.65 -22.33 17.43
N GLU A 14 -67.99 -22.53 18.70
CA GLU A 14 -67.09 -22.24 19.80
C GLU A 14 -65.89 -23.20 19.86
N GLN A 15 -66.07 -24.45 19.41
CA GLN A 15 -64.97 -25.39 19.21
C GLN A 15 -64.08 -24.96 18.03
N MET A 16 -64.66 -24.52 16.91
CA MET A 16 -63.87 -23.99 15.78
C MET A 16 -63.09 -22.73 16.16
N LYS A 17 -63.69 -21.81 16.93
CA LYS A 17 -62.97 -20.63 17.43
C LYS A 17 -61.79 -21.02 18.32
N ARG A 18 -61.97 -21.99 19.23
CA ARG A 18 -60.89 -22.50 20.08
C ARG A 18 -59.78 -23.14 19.25
N ASN A 19 -60.13 -24.02 18.30
CA ASN A 19 -59.14 -24.63 17.41
C ASN A 19 -58.38 -23.58 16.60
N HIS A 20 -59.06 -22.57 16.05
CA HIS A 20 -58.41 -21.50 15.30
C HIS A 20 -57.51 -20.62 16.18
N GLN A 21 -57.92 -20.36 17.42
CA GLN A 21 -57.11 -19.64 18.40
C GLN A 21 -55.85 -20.44 18.77
N ASP A 22 -55.98 -21.76 18.93
CA ASP A 22 -54.87 -22.67 19.21
C ASP A 22 -53.89 -22.75 18.02
N GLU A 23 -54.41 -22.82 16.79
CA GLU A 23 -53.61 -22.77 15.55
C GLU A 23 -52.85 -21.44 15.41
N LEU A 24 -53.50 -20.31 15.68
CA LEU A 24 -52.86 -18.99 15.67
C LEU A 24 -51.75 -18.90 16.74
N THR A 25 -52.01 -19.43 17.94
CA THR A 25 -51.02 -19.43 19.03
C THR A 25 -49.82 -20.32 18.69
N ALA A 26 -50.07 -21.49 18.09
CA ALA A 26 -49.02 -22.37 17.60
C ALA A 26 -48.17 -21.71 16.51
N MET A 27 -48.80 -21.05 15.52
CA MET A 27 -48.07 -20.31 14.48
C MET A 27 -47.21 -19.19 15.06
N VAL A 28 -47.74 -18.39 15.99
CA VAL A 28 -46.97 -17.32 16.64
C VAL A 28 -45.74 -17.90 17.37
N SER A 29 -45.91 -19.00 18.11
CA SER A 29 -44.80 -19.66 18.80
C SER A 29 -43.72 -20.19 17.84
N LEU A 30 -44.12 -20.72 16.68
CA LEU A 30 -43.21 -21.21 15.64
C LEU A 30 -42.42 -20.07 15.01
N TYR A 31 -43.09 -18.94 14.71
CA TYR A 31 -42.43 -17.74 14.21
C TYR A 31 -41.44 -17.17 15.23
N GLU A 32 -41.80 -17.10 16.50
CA GLU A 32 -40.90 -16.65 17.57
C GLU A 32 -39.68 -17.58 17.72
N GLN A 33 -39.90 -18.89 17.64
CA GLN A 33 -38.82 -19.88 17.68
C GLN A 33 -37.90 -19.74 16.47
N GLN A 34 -38.46 -19.55 15.27
CA GLN A 34 -37.68 -19.32 14.05
C GLN A 34 -36.85 -18.04 14.15
N MET A 35 -37.43 -16.95 14.66
CA MET A 35 -36.73 -15.67 14.87
C MET A 35 -35.62 -15.77 15.92
N ARG A 36 -35.80 -16.56 16.99
CA ARG A 36 -34.74 -16.83 17.96
C ARG A 36 -33.58 -17.60 17.32
N LEU A 37 -33.89 -18.67 16.59
CA LEU A 37 -32.88 -19.50 15.93
C LEU A 37 -32.08 -18.70 14.90
N THR A 38 -32.73 -17.85 14.10
CA THR A 38 -32.03 -16.99 13.14
C THR A 38 -31.16 -15.96 13.86
N SER A 39 -31.66 -15.31 14.93
CA SER A 39 -30.85 -14.38 15.73
C SER A 39 -29.62 -15.05 16.36
N GLU A 40 -29.77 -16.26 16.89
CA GLU A 40 -28.65 -17.04 17.43
C GLU A 40 -27.63 -17.44 16.35
N MET A 41 -28.10 -17.83 15.17
CA MET A 41 -27.24 -18.12 14.01
C MET A 41 -26.42 -16.89 13.61
N TYR A 42 -27.06 -15.72 13.49
CA TYR A 42 -26.37 -14.46 13.18
C TYR A 42 -25.31 -14.12 14.23
N LYS A 43 -25.64 -14.24 15.53
CA LYS A 43 -24.68 -13.99 16.62
C LYS A 43 -23.49 -14.95 16.58
N ARG A 44 -23.71 -16.23 16.29
CA ARG A 44 -22.61 -17.20 16.15
C ARG A 44 -21.70 -16.86 14.96
N HIS A 45 -22.30 -16.48 13.83
CA HIS A 45 -21.55 -16.09 12.66
C HIS A 45 -20.75 -14.80 12.87
N GLU A 46 -21.33 -13.83 13.58
CA GLU A 46 -20.64 -12.58 13.95
C GLU A 46 -19.45 -12.86 14.87
N ASN A 47 -19.63 -13.69 15.90
CA ASN A 47 -18.54 -14.10 16.78
C ASN A 47 -17.42 -14.83 16.04
N MET A 48 -17.76 -15.76 15.15
CA MET A 48 -16.77 -16.48 14.33
C MET A 48 -15.96 -15.52 13.45
N ILE A 49 -16.61 -14.57 12.77
CA ILE A 49 -15.89 -13.54 11.98
C ILE A 49 -14.98 -12.73 12.88
N GLN A 50 -15.44 -12.37 14.08
CA GLN A 50 -14.67 -11.55 15.01
C GLN A 50 -13.44 -12.31 15.51
N GLU A 51 -13.59 -13.58 15.90
CA GLU A 51 -12.48 -14.44 16.33
C GLU A 51 -11.46 -14.64 15.20
N GLU A 52 -11.91 -14.82 13.96
CA GLU A 52 -11.03 -15.00 12.81
C GLU A 52 -10.28 -13.70 12.45
N ARG A 53 -10.94 -12.55 12.57
CA ARG A 53 -10.29 -11.23 12.46
C ARG A 53 -9.24 -11.05 13.54
N ASP A 54 -9.56 -11.32 14.79
CA ASP A 54 -8.65 -11.15 15.91
C ASP A 54 -7.45 -12.09 15.79
N ARG A 55 -7.68 -13.35 15.40
CA ARG A 55 -6.61 -14.31 15.10
C ARG A 55 -5.70 -13.79 13.98
N ARG A 56 -6.27 -13.27 12.89
CA ARG A 56 -5.49 -12.76 11.76
C ARG A 56 -4.68 -11.51 12.13
N ILE A 57 -5.23 -10.63 12.96
CA ILE A 57 -4.52 -9.45 13.48
C ILE A 57 -3.30 -9.88 14.28
N VAL A 58 -3.44 -10.87 15.18
CA VAL A 58 -2.32 -11.38 15.98
C VAL A 58 -1.25 -12.01 15.08
N GLU A 59 -1.66 -12.81 14.10
CA GLU A 59 -0.73 -13.45 13.16
C GLU A 59 0.06 -12.41 12.35
N LEU A 60 -0.61 -11.41 11.80
CA LEU A 60 0.02 -10.32 11.05
C LEU A 60 0.96 -9.49 11.94
N LYS A 61 0.57 -9.24 13.19
CA LYS A 61 1.43 -8.53 14.15
C LYS A 61 2.71 -9.30 14.44
N ASN A 62 2.61 -10.62 14.62
CA ASN A 62 3.78 -11.47 14.84
C ASN A 62 4.69 -11.53 13.60
N GLN A 63 4.11 -11.58 12.40
CA GLN A 63 4.88 -11.52 11.15
C GLN A 63 5.60 -10.19 10.99
N LEU A 64 4.94 -9.08 11.32
CA LEU A 64 5.55 -7.75 11.30
C LEU A 64 6.71 -7.66 12.29
N GLU A 65 6.51 -8.09 13.54
CA GLU A 65 7.55 -8.07 14.57
C GLU A 65 8.77 -8.93 14.19
N GLN A 66 8.53 -10.09 13.56
CA GLN A 66 9.60 -10.94 13.05
C GLN A 66 10.37 -10.26 11.92
N SER A 67 9.65 -9.66 10.95
CA SER A 67 10.28 -8.92 9.85
C SER A 67 11.09 -7.72 10.35
N GLU A 68 10.63 -7.01 11.38
CA GLU A 68 11.36 -5.91 12.00
C GLU A 68 12.65 -6.38 12.69
N LYS A 69 12.60 -7.53 13.39
CA LYS A 69 13.79 -8.14 14.01
C LYS A 69 14.83 -8.54 12.96
N GLU A 70 14.40 -9.13 11.86
CA GLU A 70 15.29 -9.51 10.75
C GLU A 70 15.91 -8.28 10.09
N MET A 71 15.11 -7.24 9.83
CA MET A 71 15.58 -5.95 9.31
C MET A 71 16.63 -5.31 10.23
N ASN A 72 16.39 -5.30 11.53
CA ASN A 72 17.35 -4.76 12.50
C ASN A 72 18.63 -5.60 12.54
N SER A 73 18.54 -6.93 12.54
CA SER A 73 19.72 -7.80 12.49
C SER A 73 20.56 -7.58 11.23
N ILE A 74 19.91 -7.39 10.08
CA ILE A 74 20.60 -7.07 8.83
C ILE A 74 21.28 -5.70 8.93
N ARG A 75 20.58 -4.69 9.44
CA ARG A 75 21.12 -3.35 9.65
C ARG A 75 22.36 -3.38 10.56
N ASP A 76 22.31 -4.11 11.66
CA ASP A 76 23.43 -4.23 12.60
C ASP A 76 24.65 -4.86 11.94
N LYS A 77 24.47 -5.94 11.16
CA LYS A 77 25.55 -6.57 10.39
C LYS A 77 26.16 -5.62 9.35
N TYR A 78 25.34 -4.82 8.67
CA TYR A 78 25.83 -3.81 7.73
C TYR A 78 26.63 -2.72 8.44
N ASN A 79 26.13 -2.24 9.57
CA ASN A 79 26.82 -1.22 10.37
C ASN A 79 28.17 -1.74 10.91
N GLU A 80 28.21 -2.98 11.41
CA GLU A 80 29.43 -3.61 11.88
C GLU A 80 30.46 -3.78 10.75
N ARG A 81 29.99 -4.21 9.56
CA ARG A 81 30.87 -4.35 8.39
C ARG A 81 31.40 -2.99 7.93
N LEU A 82 30.56 -1.96 7.96
CA LEU A 82 30.93 -0.60 7.58
C LEU A 82 31.98 -0.02 8.54
N LEU A 83 31.79 -0.19 9.85
CA LEU A 83 32.78 0.18 10.86
C LEU A 83 34.12 -0.55 10.66
N THR A 84 34.07 -1.84 10.31
CA THR A 84 35.28 -2.64 10.04
C THR A 84 36.03 -2.09 8.83
N ILE A 85 35.33 -1.80 7.73
CA ILE A 85 35.92 -1.23 6.51
C ILE A 85 36.50 0.15 6.77
N GLU A 86 35.81 0.99 7.54
CA GLU A 86 36.32 2.31 7.92
C GLU A 86 37.61 2.22 8.75
N GLN A 87 37.69 1.26 9.68
CA GLN A 87 38.90 1.00 10.46
C GLN A 87 40.05 0.46 9.58
N GLU A 88 39.78 -0.50 8.70
CA GLU A 88 40.75 -1.03 7.74
C GLU A 88 41.31 0.10 6.86
N TYR A 89 40.43 0.96 6.33
CA TYR A 89 40.82 2.11 5.52
C TYR A 89 41.68 3.12 6.30
N GLN A 90 41.31 3.44 7.54
CA GLN A 90 42.10 4.34 8.38
C GLN A 90 43.49 3.76 8.70
N ASN A 91 43.57 2.46 8.98
CA ASN A 91 44.82 1.78 9.25
C ASN A 91 45.73 1.74 8.03
N GLU A 92 45.19 1.41 6.85
CA GLU A 92 45.94 1.38 5.60
C GLU A 92 46.48 2.78 5.24
N ASN A 93 45.66 3.81 5.39
CA ASN A 93 46.07 5.18 5.12
C ASN A 93 47.19 5.64 6.07
N LYS A 94 47.08 5.29 7.36
CA LYS A 94 48.15 5.52 8.33
C LYS A 94 49.43 4.77 7.97
N HIS A 95 49.31 3.51 7.58
CA HIS A 95 50.46 2.70 7.16
C HIS A 95 51.17 3.29 5.93
N LEU A 96 50.41 3.70 4.91
CA LEU A 96 50.93 4.37 3.72
C LEU A 96 51.61 5.70 4.07
N GLN A 97 51.04 6.47 4.99
CA GLN A 97 51.65 7.72 5.46
C GLN A 97 52.97 7.47 6.19
N GLU A 98 53.03 6.44 7.04
CA GLU A 98 54.26 6.01 7.70
C GLU A 98 55.31 5.53 6.70
N GLN A 99 54.92 4.76 5.68
CA GLN A 99 55.83 4.31 4.62
C GLN A 99 56.37 5.48 3.78
N TYR A 100 55.50 6.43 3.39
CA TYR A 100 55.90 7.61 2.64
C TYR A 100 56.88 8.49 3.44
N THR A 101 56.60 8.69 4.73
CA THR A 101 57.49 9.48 5.59
C THR A 101 58.82 8.77 5.85
N ALA A 102 58.82 7.44 6.02
CA ALA A 102 60.04 6.65 6.18
C ALA A 102 60.92 6.68 4.92
N THR A 103 60.34 6.45 3.75
CA THR A 103 61.05 6.50 2.46
C THR A 103 61.60 7.89 2.16
N THR A 104 60.83 8.94 2.44
CA THR A 104 61.31 10.32 2.29
C THR A 104 62.49 10.61 3.22
N LYS A 105 62.43 10.17 4.49
CA LYS A 105 63.55 10.33 5.43
C LYS A 105 64.79 9.58 4.96
N GLN A 106 64.65 8.33 4.53
CA GLN A 106 65.76 7.54 4.01
C GLN A 106 66.41 8.22 2.80
N MET A 107 65.62 8.73 1.85
CA MET A 107 66.12 9.44 0.68
C MET A 107 66.90 10.72 1.08
N ILE A 108 66.39 11.47 2.06
CA ILE A 108 67.08 12.65 2.60
C ILE A 108 68.42 12.23 3.24
N GLU A 109 68.42 11.19 4.07
CA GLU A 109 69.66 10.69 4.71
C GLU A 109 70.69 10.18 3.69
N GLU A 110 70.24 9.47 2.65
CA GLU A 110 71.11 9.03 1.54
C GLU A 110 71.73 10.22 0.80
N HIS A 111 70.93 11.25 0.48
CA HIS A 111 71.41 12.47 -0.15
C HIS A 111 72.39 13.25 0.73
N GLU A 112 72.12 13.38 2.04
CA GLU A 112 73.03 14.03 2.98
C GLU A 112 74.35 13.28 3.12
N ASN A 113 74.31 11.95 3.15
CA ASN A 113 75.51 11.12 3.21
C ASN A 113 76.34 11.22 1.92
N GLU A 114 75.67 11.24 0.76
CA GLU A 114 76.35 11.39 -0.53
C GLU A 114 76.98 12.78 -0.68
N LEU A 115 76.30 13.84 -0.23
CA LEU A 115 76.86 15.19 -0.15
C LEU A 115 78.13 15.22 0.71
N LYS A 116 78.10 14.63 1.92
CA LYS A 116 79.28 14.54 2.79
C LYS A 116 80.43 13.79 2.12
N ARG A 117 80.16 12.70 1.41
CA ARG A 117 81.18 11.94 0.65
C ARG A 117 81.80 12.79 -0.46
N LEU A 118 80.97 13.49 -1.24
CA LEU A 118 81.44 14.37 -2.31
C LEU A 118 82.27 15.53 -1.77
N GLU A 119 81.85 16.15 -0.67
CA GLU A 119 82.62 17.20 0.01
C GLU A 119 83.98 16.68 0.50
N GLN A 120 84.01 15.48 1.09
CA GLN A 120 85.27 14.86 1.53
C GLN A 120 86.19 14.56 0.34
N ARG A 121 85.64 14.03 -0.76
CA ARG A 121 86.39 13.76 -1.98
C ARG A 121 86.99 15.04 -2.56
N LEU A 122 86.18 16.09 -2.68
CA LEU A 122 86.62 17.39 -3.18
C LEU A 122 87.74 17.99 -2.30
N ARG A 123 87.63 17.88 -0.97
CA ARG A 123 88.70 18.30 -0.05
C ARG A 123 89.99 17.52 -0.27
N SER A 124 89.91 16.19 -0.32
CA SER A 124 91.08 15.34 -0.54
C SER A 124 91.75 15.58 -1.90
N GLU A 125 90.94 15.81 -2.94
CA GLU A 125 91.43 16.12 -4.27
C GLU A 125 92.13 17.49 -4.30
N ASN A 126 91.51 18.51 -3.70
CA ASN A 126 92.14 19.83 -3.55
C ASN A 126 93.45 19.76 -2.76
N GLU A 127 93.50 19.02 -1.65
CA GLU A 127 94.73 18.81 -0.88
C GLU A 127 95.81 18.12 -1.71
N SER A 128 95.45 17.06 -2.46
CA SER A 128 96.39 16.36 -3.34
C SER A 128 96.88 17.24 -4.50
N SER A 129 96.01 18.08 -5.07
CA SER A 129 96.34 19.04 -6.11
C SER A 129 97.26 20.15 -5.58
N LEU A 130 97.02 20.61 -4.35
CA LEU A 130 97.86 21.62 -3.71
C LEU A 130 99.24 21.04 -3.41
N GLN A 131 99.29 19.80 -2.92
CA GLN A 131 100.53 19.09 -2.61
C GLN A 131 101.37 18.84 -3.86
N THR A 132 100.77 18.33 -4.93
CA THR A 132 101.46 18.12 -6.22
C THR A 132 101.98 19.42 -6.82
N SER A 133 101.19 20.50 -6.77
CA SER A 133 101.64 21.84 -7.18
C SER A 133 102.81 22.34 -6.32
N SER A 134 102.74 22.17 -5.00
CA SER A 134 103.82 22.53 -4.07
C SER A 134 105.10 21.75 -4.34
N ASP A 135 105.00 20.44 -4.56
CA ASP A 135 106.13 19.57 -4.87
C ASP A 135 106.78 19.94 -6.22
N LEU A 136 105.98 20.30 -7.22
CA LEU A 136 106.47 20.79 -8.51
C LEU A 136 107.24 22.11 -8.35
N VAL A 137 106.68 23.07 -7.59
CA VAL A 137 107.37 24.34 -7.29
C VAL A 137 108.67 24.08 -6.54
N ARG A 138 108.69 23.12 -5.59
CA ARG A 138 109.91 22.73 -4.87
C ARG A 138 110.96 22.11 -5.79
N GLN A 139 110.55 21.26 -6.74
CA GLN A 139 111.45 20.69 -7.74
C GLN A 139 112.01 21.78 -8.67
N GLN A 140 111.17 22.71 -9.14
CA GLN A 140 111.61 23.84 -9.96
C GLN A 140 112.59 24.73 -9.20
N ALA A 141 112.32 25.05 -7.93
CA ALA A 141 113.22 25.82 -7.09
C ALA A 141 114.59 25.13 -6.94
N LYS A 142 114.63 23.81 -6.68
CA LYS A 142 115.88 23.04 -6.64
C LYS A 142 116.65 23.10 -7.97
N SER A 143 115.96 22.90 -9.09
CA SER A 143 116.57 22.97 -10.42
C SER A 143 117.17 24.34 -10.71
N VAL A 144 116.48 25.43 -10.33
CA VAL A 144 116.98 26.80 -10.47
C VAL A 144 118.20 27.03 -9.59
N THR A 145 118.18 26.58 -8.32
CA THR A 145 119.33 26.69 -7.42
C THR A 145 120.54 25.93 -7.94
N GLU A 146 120.36 24.72 -8.48
CA GLU A 146 121.44 23.94 -9.11
C GLU A 146 122.01 24.65 -10.35
N LEU A 147 121.16 25.28 -11.17
CA LEU A 147 121.60 26.09 -12.31
C LEU A 147 122.39 27.32 -11.85
N MET A 148 121.93 28.02 -10.81
CA MET A 148 122.65 29.15 -10.22
C MET A 148 124.03 28.72 -9.70
N ALA A 149 124.13 27.60 -9.00
CA ALA A 149 125.41 27.07 -8.54
C ALA A 149 126.37 26.74 -9.71
N LYS A 150 125.85 26.15 -10.80
CA LYS A 150 126.64 25.91 -12.04
C LYS A 150 127.09 27.21 -12.70
N TRP A 151 126.26 28.25 -12.66
CA TRP A 151 126.60 29.59 -13.18
C TRP A 151 127.66 30.26 -12.32
N GLU A 152 127.57 30.19 -11.00
CA GLU A 152 128.60 30.67 -10.07
C GLU A 152 129.94 29.95 -10.30
N GLU A 153 129.92 28.63 -10.46
CA GLU A 153 131.13 27.85 -10.77
C GLU A 153 131.73 28.24 -12.13
N SER A 154 130.89 28.48 -13.13
CA SER A 154 131.32 28.92 -14.46
C SER A 154 131.89 30.33 -14.42
N ALA A 155 131.28 31.24 -13.67
CA ALA A 155 131.78 32.60 -13.46
C ALA A 155 133.15 32.57 -12.75
N PHE A 156 133.31 31.73 -11.74
CA PHE A 156 134.60 31.52 -11.07
C PHE A 156 135.67 30.97 -12.01
N LYS A 157 135.33 30.01 -12.88
CA LYS A 157 136.24 29.50 -13.93
C LYS A 157 136.65 30.59 -14.92
N ILE A 158 135.71 31.45 -15.35
CA ILE A 158 135.99 32.59 -16.22
C ILE A 158 136.92 33.59 -15.53
N GLU A 159 136.69 33.91 -14.25
CA GLU A 159 137.55 34.79 -13.47
C GLU A 159 138.97 34.22 -13.33
N LYS A 160 139.09 32.90 -13.11
CA LYS A 160 140.38 32.19 -13.06
C LYS A 160 141.11 32.23 -14.42
N LEU A 161 140.38 32.05 -15.53
CA LEU A 161 140.94 32.15 -16.87
C LEU A 161 141.40 33.59 -17.19
N GLN A 162 140.64 34.61 -16.78
CA GLN A 162 141.07 36.01 -16.92
C GLN A 162 142.39 36.28 -16.17
N ARG A 163 142.55 35.77 -14.94
CA ARG A 163 143.82 35.88 -14.19
C ARG A 163 144.97 35.14 -14.89
N SER A 164 144.70 33.99 -15.50
CA SER A 164 145.69 33.22 -16.28
C SER A 164 146.09 33.90 -17.59
N VAL A 165 145.17 34.59 -18.27
CA VAL A 165 145.45 35.33 -19.51
C VAL A 165 146.34 36.54 -19.21
N ILE A 166 146.11 37.24 -18.09
CA ILE A 166 146.97 38.34 -17.63
C ILE A 166 148.39 37.83 -17.33
N ALA A 167 148.54 36.67 -16.68
CA ALA A 167 149.84 36.05 -16.41
C ALA A 167 150.58 35.61 -17.70
N LYS A 168 149.88 35.03 -18.68
CA LYS A 168 150.48 34.65 -19.99
C LYS A 168 150.80 35.85 -20.88
N GLN A 169 150.14 36.99 -20.70
CA GLN A 169 150.48 38.25 -21.38
C GLN A 169 151.77 38.88 -20.85
N GLU A 170 152.17 38.60 -19.60
CA GLU A 170 153.45 39.00 -19.02
C GLU A 170 154.61 38.05 -19.39
N GLU A 171 154.29 36.78 -19.70
CA GLU A 171 155.25 35.73 -20.09
C GLU A 171 155.62 35.79 -21.59
N MET A 172 154.66 36.12 -22.48
CA MET A 172 154.92 36.33 -23.91
C MET A 172 155.68 37.63 -24.26
N ALA A 173 155.95 38.50 -23.27
CA ALA A 173 156.80 39.69 -23.44
C ALA A 173 158.30 39.43 -23.18
N ARG A 174 158.70 38.21 -22.80
CA ARG A 174 160.09 37.89 -22.38
C ARG A 174 160.86 36.87 -23.21
N GLU A 175 160.28 36.15 -24.17
CA GLU A 175 161.01 35.12 -24.91
C GLU A 175 160.66 35.07 -26.41
N GLN A 176 161.37 35.89 -27.19
CA GLN A 176 161.66 35.65 -28.60
C GLN A 176 163.13 36.03 -28.85
N MET A 177 163.81 35.25 -29.70
CA MET A 177 165.23 35.32 -30.12
C MET A 177 166.20 34.41 -29.33
N LEU A 178 166.40 33.17 -29.77
CA LEU A 178 167.50 32.84 -30.71
C LEU A 178 167.55 31.34 -31.05
N ASN A 179 167.73 31.12 -32.36
CA ASN A 179 167.80 29.86 -33.10
C ASN A 179 169.19 29.22 -33.05
N ASN A 180 169.19 27.89 -33.30
CA ASN A 180 170.09 27.09 -34.14
C ASN A 180 171.63 27.19 -33.93
N SER A 181 172.31 26.04 -33.93
CA SER A 181 173.02 25.61 -35.15
C SER A 181 173.52 24.17 -35.07
N ASP A 182 173.72 23.67 -36.28
CA ASP A 182 174.11 22.34 -36.69
C ASP A 182 175.53 21.90 -36.34
N ASP A 183 175.69 20.60 -36.59
CA ASP A 183 176.83 19.92 -37.21
C ASP A 183 177.93 19.37 -36.30
N VAL A 184 178.12 18.05 -36.41
CA VAL A 184 179.37 17.44 -36.91
C VAL A 184 179.18 15.93 -37.02
N LEU A 185 179.24 15.48 -38.27
CA LEU A 185 179.34 14.09 -38.71
C LEU A 185 180.70 13.47 -38.39
N ALA A 186 180.67 12.14 -38.37
CA ALA A 186 181.81 11.22 -38.47
C ALA A 186 182.58 10.90 -37.18
N ASN A 187 181.92 10.18 -36.24
CA ASN A 187 182.57 9.15 -35.40
C ASN A 187 181.60 8.24 -34.62
N LYS A 188 180.39 7.95 -35.14
CA LYS A 188 179.34 7.24 -34.37
C LYS A 188 178.66 6.06 -35.06
N VAL A 189 179.27 5.42 -36.05
CA VAL A 189 178.64 4.25 -36.69
C VAL A 189 178.77 2.96 -35.84
N SER A 190 179.78 2.85 -34.96
CA SER A 190 179.93 1.69 -34.06
C SER A 190 179.14 1.80 -32.74
N GLU A 191 178.79 3.02 -32.29
CA GLU A 191 177.94 3.24 -31.09
C GLU A 191 176.44 3.11 -31.40
N ILE A 192 176.05 3.31 -32.67
CA ILE A 192 174.67 3.19 -33.12
C ILE A 192 174.23 1.72 -33.10
N GLU A 193 175.06 0.75 -33.47
CA GLU A 193 174.66 -0.66 -33.46
C GLU A 193 174.38 -1.21 -32.04
N ASP A 194 175.16 -0.81 -31.03
CA ASP A 194 174.91 -1.23 -29.64
C ASP A 194 173.70 -0.51 -29.02
N ARG A 195 173.49 0.77 -29.36
CA ARG A 195 172.28 1.51 -28.97
C ARG A 195 171.02 0.96 -29.64
N TRP A 196 171.12 0.49 -30.89
CA TRP A 196 170.00 -0.15 -31.59
C TRP A 196 169.62 -1.49 -30.96
N LYS A 197 170.57 -2.28 -30.46
CA LYS A 197 170.27 -3.51 -29.71
C LYS A 197 169.64 -3.23 -28.35
N SER A 198 170.12 -2.22 -27.61
CA SER A 198 169.50 -1.77 -26.36
C SER A 198 168.07 -1.27 -26.61
N PHE A 199 167.89 -0.44 -27.64
CA PHE A 199 166.58 0.11 -28.02
C PHE A 199 165.58 -0.98 -28.45
N LEU A 200 166.04 -2.01 -29.17
CA LEU A 200 165.20 -3.16 -29.53
C LEU A 200 164.74 -3.96 -28.31
N ASN A 201 165.62 -4.14 -27.32
CA ASN A 201 165.26 -4.80 -26.05
C ASN A 201 164.29 -3.94 -25.22
N ASP A 202 164.50 -2.62 -25.15
CA ASP A 202 163.59 -1.69 -24.45
C ASP A 202 162.22 -1.65 -25.12
N MET A 203 162.17 -1.64 -26.46
CA MET A 203 160.92 -1.74 -27.23
C MET A 203 160.21 -3.08 -27.01
N GLN A 204 160.95 -4.18 -26.85
CA GLN A 204 160.36 -5.47 -26.50
C GLN A 204 159.82 -5.50 -25.06
N HIS A 205 160.50 -4.88 -24.09
CA HIS A 205 159.99 -4.76 -22.73
C HIS A 205 158.75 -3.88 -22.66
N GLN A 206 158.74 -2.71 -23.32
CA GLN A 206 157.54 -1.86 -23.40
C GLN A 206 156.38 -2.57 -24.09
N ARG A 207 156.64 -3.37 -25.14
CA ARG A 207 155.62 -4.18 -25.79
C ARG A 207 155.01 -5.20 -24.82
N ILE A 208 155.83 -5.89 -24.03
CA ILE A 208 155.36 -6.86 -23.04
C ILE A 208 154.56 -6.17 -21.93
N GLU A 209 155.05 -5.05 -21.39
CA GLU A 209 154.34 -4.26 -20.38
C GLU A 209 152.98 -3.77 -20.90
N LEU A 210 152.93 -3.20 -22.11
CA LEU A 210 151.67 -2.79 -22.73
C LEU A 210 150.73 -3.98 -22.97
N GLU A 211 151.25 -5.13 -23.44
CA GLU A 211 150.45 -6.36 -23.57
C GLU A 211 149.89 -6.82 -22.21
N THR A 212 150.64 -6.69 -21.12
CA THR A 212 150.14 -7.03 -19.78
C THR A 212 149.09 -6.05 -19.27
N VAL A 213 149.30 -4.73 -19.44
CA VAL A 213 148.33 -3.71 -19.02
C VAL A 213 147.03 -3.84 -19.81
N ILE A 214 147.12 -4.02 -21.13
CA ILE A 214 145.95 -4.24 -22.00
C ILE A 214 145.19 -5.49 -21.56
N ARG A 215 145.90 -6.60 -21.27
CA ARG A 215 145.27 -7.84 -20.80
C ARG A 215 144.57 -7.64 -19.45
N ASP A 216 145.23 -6.99 -18.49
CA ASP A 216 144.68 -6.76 -17.15
C ASP A 216 143.50 -5.77 -17.19
N GLU A 217 143.52 -4.77 -18.06
CA GLU A 217 142.38 -3.88 -18.32
C GLU A 217 141.22 -4.63 -18.97
N HIS A 218 141.47 -5.47 -19.99
CA HIS A 218 140.44 -6.31 -20.60
C HIS A 218 139.81 -7.28 -19.60
N GLU A 219 140.60 -7.88 -18.70
CA GLU A 219 140.10 -8.80 -17.68
C GLU A 219 139.24 -8.08 -16.64
N LYS A 220 139.61 -6.84 -16.26
CA LYS A 220 138.78 -5.97 -15.42
C LYS A 220 137.47 -5.58 -16.10
N TYR A 221 137.52 -5.08 -17.33
CA TYR A 221 136.32 -4.74 -18.10
C TYR A 221 135.38 -5.94 -18.27
N PHE A 222 135.94 -7.13 -18.55
CA PHE A 222 135.15 -8.35 -18.68
C PHE A 222 134.51 -8.76 -17.36
N SER A 223 135.24 -8.64 -16.25
CA SER A 223 134.71 -8.93 -14.90
C SER A 223 133.62 -7.94 -14.47
N GLU A 224 133.81 -6.65 -14.73
CA GLU A 224 132.79 -5.61 -14.47
C GLU A 224 131.54 -5.81 -15.32
N GLU A 225 131.70 -6.14 -16.60
CA GLU A 225 130.58 -6.39 -17.51
C GLU A 225 129.82 -7.67 -17.12
N GLN A 226 130.52 -8.74 -16.71
CA GLN A 226 129.87 -9.92 -16.15
C GLN A 226 129.05 -9.62 -14.89
N LEU A 227 129.54 -8.73 -14.02
CA LEU A 227 128.85 -8.36 -12.80
C LEU A 227 127.60 -7.51 -13.13
N ARG A 228 127.72 -6.56 -14.06
CA ARG A 228 126.55 -5.81 -14.58
C ARG A 228 125.51 -6.70 -15.22
N LEU A 229 125.92 -7.67 -16.04
CA LEU A 229 124.99 -8.62 -16.67
C LEU A 229 124.26 -9.46 -15.63
N LYS A 230 124.95 -9.91 -14.56
CA LYS A 230 124.30 -10.59 -13.44
C LYS A 230 123.30 -9.70 -12.71
N GLU A 231 123.65 -8.44 -12.43
CA GLU A 231 122.71 -7.50 -11.79
C GLU A 231 121.47 -7.24 -12.66
N ILE A 232 121.62 -7.15 -13.98
CA ILE A 232 120.50 -7.00 -14.92
C ILE A 232 119.65 -8.28 -14.96
N GLU A 233 120.28 -9.45 -14.98
CA GLU A 233 119.58 -10.74 -14.94
C GLU A 233 118.78 -10.91 -13.63
N GLU A 234 119.35 -10.52 -12.49
CA GLU A 234 118.65 -10.54 -11.20
C GLU A 234 117.47 -9.56 -11.18
N LYS A 235 117.64 -8.32 -11.65
CA LYS A 235 116.56 -7.34 -11.74
C LYS A 235 115.43 -7.81 -12.66
N THR A 236 115.76 -8.31 -13.84
CA THR A 236 114.75 -8.82 -14.79
C THR A 236 114.04 -10.07 -14.27
N ASN A 237 114.73 -10.93 -13.51
CA ASN A 237 114.09 -12.06 -12.84
C ASN A 237 113.15 -11.60 -11.71
N GLU A 238 113.50 -10.56 -10.96
CA GLU A 238 112.62 -10.02 -9.92
C GLU A 238 111.38 -9.34 -10.53
N GLU A 239 111.55 -8.53 -11.58
CA GLU A 239 110.43 -7.95 -12.35
C GLU A 239 109.50 -9.04 -12.91
N ARG A 240 110.06 -10.16 -13.40
CA ARG A 240 109.27 -11.30 -13.86
C ARG A 240 108.45 -11.93 -12.74
N LYS A 241 109.00 -12.07 -11.53
CA LYS A 241 108.26 -12.59 -10.37
C LYS A 241 107.15 -11.63 -9.96
N GLU A 242 107.42 -10.33 -9.92
CA GLU A 242 106.42 -9.32 -9.59
C GLU A 242 105.27 -9.32 -10.61
N LEU A 243 105.58 -9.39 -11.90
CA LEU A 243 104.59 -9.49 -12.97
C LEU A 243 103.75 -10.77 -12.86
N GLU A 244 104.37 -11.90 -12.50
CA GLU A 244 103.66 -13.17 -12.31
C GLU A 244 102.72 -13.10 -11.09
N ILE A 245 103.14 -12.47 -9.99
CA ILE A 245 102.28 -12.22 -8.83
C ILE A 245 101.11 -11.31 -9.21
N MET A 246 101.35 -10.23 -9.97
CA MET A 246 100.27 -9.35 -10.43
C MET A 246 99.31 -10.08 -11.38
N ARG A 247 99.82 -10.92 -12.27
CA ARG A 247 99.00 -11.75 -13.17
C ARG A 247 98.11 -12.71 -12.37
N GLN A 248 98.64 -13.35 -11.34
CA GLN A 248 97.87 -14.25 -10.48
C GLN A 248 96.79 -13.51 -9.68
N LYS A 249 97.10 -12.32 -9.14
CA LYS A 249 96.10 -11.47 -8.48
C LYS A 249 94.99 -11.06 -9.43
N PHE A 250 95.33 -10.62 -10.63
CA PHE A 250 94.35 -10.25 -11.64
C PHE A 250 93.49 -11.45 -12.07
N ALA A 251 94.09 -12.63 -12.23
CA ALA A 251 93.34 -13.85 -12.53
C ALA A 251 92.35 -14.20 -11.41
N ALA A 252 92.77 -14.11 -10.15
CA ALA A 252 91.91 -14.35 -9.00
C ALA A 252 90.74 -13.33 -8.92
N GLU A 253 91.01 -12.04 -9.14
CA GLU A 253 89.96 -11.02 -9.20
C GLU A 253 88.96 -11.30 -10.32
N VAL A 254 89.43 -11.65 -11.52
CA VAL A 254 88.56 -12.01 -12.66
C VAL A 254 87.69 -13.24 -12.33
N ASP A 255 88.25 -14.25 -11.67
CA ASP A 255 87.50 -15.44 -11.27
C ASP A 255 86.45 -15.10 -10.20
N GLU A 256 86.76 -14.23 -9.23
CA GLU A 256 85.76 -13.73 -8.27
C GLU A 256 84.64 -12.95 -8.95
N TRP A 257 84.97 -12.08 -9.91
CA TRP A 257 83.98 -11.35 -10.70
C TRP A 257 83.07 -12.30 -11.48
N ARG A 258 83.64 -13.32 -12.14
CA ARG A 258 82.86 -14.34 -12.86
C ARG A 258 81.95 -15.14 -11.94
N GLN A 259 82.42 -15.47 -10.73
CA GLN A 259 81.59 -16.16 -9.74
C GLN A 259 80.43 -15.27 -9.27
N LYS A 260 80.69 -13.99 -8.98
CA LYS A 260 79.64 -13.02 -8.60
C LYS A 260 78.61 -12.86 -9.71
N GLU A 261 79.06 -12.65 -10.95
CA GLU A 261 78.19 -12.55 -12.12
C GLU A 261 77.35 -13.82 -12.32
N SER A 262 77.94 -15.00 -12.13
CA SER A 262 77.20 -16.27 -12.21
C SER A 262 76.13 -16.41 -11.11
N ILE A 263 76.41 -15.94 -9.89
CA ILE A 263 75.45 -15.99 -8.78
C ILE A 263 74.31 -14.99 -9.03
N GLU A 264 74.63 -13.77 -9.44
CA GLU A 264 73.63 -12.74 -9.80
C GLU A 264 72.74 -13.20 -10.95
N ALA A 265 73.32 -13.82 -11.99
CA ALA A 265 72.57 -14.37 -13.12
C ALA A 265 71.62 -15.50 -12.67
N GLN A 266 72.02 -16.34 -11.72
CA GLN A 266 71.15 -17.38 -11.15
C GLN A 266 70.01 -16.77 -10.33
N GLN A 267 70.29 -15.78 -9.49
CA GLN A 267 69.27 -15.08 -8.70
C GLN A 267 68.22 -14.41 -9.59
N LEU A 268 68.66 -13.68 -10.62
CA LEU A 268 67.76 -13.08 -11.61
C LEU A 268 66.93 -14.13 -12.36
N HIS A 269 67.49 -15.30 -12.64
CA HIS A 269 66.74 -16.38 -13.27
C HIS A 269 65.65 -16.95 -12.36
N GLU A 270 65.95 -17.14 -11.08
CA GLU A 270 64.98 -17.60 -10.07
C GLU A 270 63.88 -16.57 -9.82
N GLU A 271 64.22 -15.28 -9.71
CA GLU A 271 63.24 -14.19 -9.61
C GLU A 271 62.33 -14.14 -10.83
N ARG A 272 62.89 -14.24 -12.04
CA ARG A 272 62.10 -14.28 -13.27
C ARG A 272 61.16 -15.49 -13.30
N LYS A 273 61.58 -16.64 -12.77
CA LYS A 273 60.75 -17.83 -12.66
C LYS A 273 59.59 -17.60 -11.69
N LYS A 274 59.85 -17.05 -10.50
CA LYS A 274 58.82 -16.71 -9.50
C LYS A 274 57.80 -15.71 -10.07
N LEU A 275 58.27 -14.64 -10.72
CA LEU A 275 57.40 -13.65 -11.36
C LEU A 275 56.53 -14.26 -12.45
N LYS A 276 57.04 -15.25 -13.20
CA LYS A 276 56.26 -15.97 -14.21
C LYS A 276 55.16 -16.82 -13.59
N GLU A 277 55.45 -17.50 -12.47
CA GLU A 277 54.46 -18.28 -11.71
C GLU A 277 53.38 -17.36 -11.11
N GLU A 278 53.76 -16.23 -10.52
CA GLU A 278 52.81 -15.21 -10.03
C GLU A 278 51.91 -14.68 -11.16
N LEU A 279 52.48 -14.40 -12.34
CA LEU A 279 51.71 -13.95 -13.49
C LEU A 279 50.66 -14.98 -13.92
N THR A 280 51.01 -16.27 -13.93
CA THR A 280 50.02 -17.33 -14.23
C THR A 280 48.89 -17.39 -13.19
N LEU A 281 49.20 -17.23 -11.90
CA LEU A 281 48.17 -17.15 -10.85
C LEU A 281 47.27 -15.93 -11.01
N PHE A 282 47.82 -14.78 -11.42
CA PHE A 282 47.02 -13.59 -11.71
C PHE A 282 46.10 -13.80 -12.92
N GLU A 283 46.57 -14.47 -13.97
CA GLU A 283 45.75 -14.81 -15.14
C GLU A 283 44.59 -15.74 -14.78
N GLU A 284 44.85 -16.78 -13.96
CA GLU A 284 43.83 -17.68 -13.43
C GLU A 284 42.80 -16.93 -12.56
N ARG A 285 43.27 -16.06 -11.65
CA ARG A 285 42.40 -15.24 -10.82
C ARG A 285 41.54 -14.29 -11.66
N ARG A 286 42.12 -13.70 -12.71
CA ARG A 286 41.39 -12.84 -13.65
C ARG A 286 40.30 -13.63 -14.38
N SER A 287 40.62 -14.83 -14.86
CA SER A 287 39.66 -15.70 -15.54
C SER A 287 38.49 -16.11 -14.62
N LEU A 288 38.79 -16.47 -13.36
CA LEU A 288 37.76 -16.78 -12.36
C LEU A 288 36.86 -15.58 -12.06
N LEU A 289 37.43 -14.38 -11.91
CA LEU A 289 36.65 -13.16 -11.69
C LEU A 289 35.74 -12.85 -12.90
N GLU A 290 36.21 -13.08 -14.11
CA GLU A 290 35.41 -12.91 -15.33
C GLU A 290 34.26 -13.92 -15.41
N GLN A 291 34.49 -15.17 -15.01
CA GLN A 291 33.43 -16.19 -14.90
C GLN A 291 32.37 -15.78 -13.87
N LEU A 292 32.78 -15.41 -12.65
CA LEU A 292 31.88 -14.98 -11.58
C LEU A 292 31.07 -13.73 -11.97
N TYR A 293 31.71 -12.79 -12.68
CA TYR A 293 31.03 -11.61 -13.22
C TYR A 293 29.94 -12.00 -14.23
N ASN A 294 30.26 -12.89 -15.18
CA ASN A 294 29.32 -13.35 -16.20
C ASN A 294 28.17 -14.17 -15.60
N GLU A 295 28.43 -15.01 -14.60
CA GLU A 295 27.40 -15.73 -13.86
C GLU A 295 26.46 -14.78 -13.12
N ARG A 296 27.01 -13.80 -12.41
CA ARG A 296 26.20 -12.79 -11.71
C ARG A 296 25.35 -11.97 -12.68
N LYS A 297 25.91 -11.58 -13.81
CA LYS A 297 25.18 -10.87 -14.87
C LYS A 297 24.00 -11.71 -15.37
N LYS A 298 24.23 -13.00 -15.66
CA LYS A 298 23.17 -13.93 -16.09
C LYS A 298 22.07 -14.08 -15.04
N MET A 299 22.42 -14.21 -13.75
CA MET A 299 21.43 -14.27 -12.67
C MET A 299 20.57 -13.00 -12.58
N LEU A 300 21.19 -11.82 -12.73
CA LEU A 300 20.46 -10.56 -12.74
C LEU A 300 19.54 -10.45 -13.96
N ASP A 301 19.98 -10.88 -15.15
CA ASP A 301 19.13 -10.92 -16.35
C ASP A 301 17.93 -11.87 -16.17
N ASP A 302 18.14 -13.04 -15.55
CA ASP A 302 17.08 -14.02 -15.26
C ASP A 302 16.09 -13.51 -14.19
N GLU A 303 16.57 -12.80 -13.16
CA GLU A 303 15.71 -12.11 -12.19
C GLU A 303 14.90 -10.99 -12.84
N GLN A 304 15.53 -10.17 -13.67
CA GLN A 304 14.85 -9.10 -14.39
C GLN A 304 13.74 -9.65 -15.28
N GLN A 305 14.00 -10.73 -16.03
CA GLN A 305 12.98 -11.40 -16.84
C GLN A 305 11.83 -11.96 -16.00
N ARG A 306 12.11 -12.52 -14.81
CA ARG A 306 11.07 -12.99 -13.89
C ARG A 306 10.20 -11.83 -13.37
N ILE A 307 10.81 -10.72 -12.99
CA ILE A 307 10.09 -9.51 -12.56
C ILE A 307 9.22 -8.97 -13.70
N THR A 308 9.73 -8.92 -14.94
CA THR A 308 8.96 -8.48 -16.10
C THR A 308 7.73 -9.38 -16.33
N LYS A 309 7.90 -10.71 -16.30
CA LYS A 309 6.77 -11.65 -16.43
C LYS A 309 5.73 -11.48 -15.33
N GLN A 310 6.17 -11.30 -14.08
CA GLN A 310 5.26 -11.05 -12.96
C GLN A 310 4.52 -9.72 -13.12
N SER A 311 5.21 -8.67 -13.57
CA SER A 311 4.60 -7.37 -13.85
C SER A 311 3.54 -7.46 -14.95
N GLU A 312 3.82 -8.20 -16.04
CA GLU A 312 2.83 -8.47 -17.09
C GLU A 312 1.62 -9.26 -16.58
N GLU A 313 1.84 -10.26 -15.71
CA GLU A 313 0.74 -11.03 -15.11
C GLU A 313 -0.13 -10.18 -14.18
N ILE A 314 0.50 -9.32 -13.36
CA ILE A 314 -0.21 -8.36 -12.51
C ILE A 314 -1.05 -7.42 -13.37
N LEU A 315 -0.48 -6.87 -14.45
CA LEU A 315 -1.20 -5.98 -15.36
C LEU A 315 -2.41 -6.69 -15.99
N ARG A 316 -2.26 -7.95 -16.43
CA ARG A 316 -3.39 -8.75 -16.94
C ARG A 316 -4.47 -8.94 -15.90
N LYS A 317 -4.12 -9.36 -14.67
CA LYS A 317 -5.09 -9.52 -13.58
C LYS A 317 -5.80 -8.21 -13.23
N GLN A 318 -5.10 -7.09 -13.30
CA GLN A 318 -5.67 -5.77 -13.09
C GLN A 318 -6.70 -5.44 -14.18
N THR A 319 -6.38 -5.68 -15.46
CA THR A 319 -7.36 -5.48 -16.54
C THR A 319 -8.58 -6.41 -16.43
N GLU A 320 -8.42 -7.63 -15.93
CA GLU A 320 -9.54 -8.55 -15.67
C GLU A 320 -10.42 -8.08 -14.51
N LEU A 321 -9.81 -7.51 -13.46
CA LEU A 321 -10.55 -6.90 -12.35
C LEU A 321 -11.34 -5.68 -12.82
N ASP A 322 -10.72 -4.78 -13.58
CA ASP A 322 -11.39 -3.59 -14.13
C ASP A 322 -12.61 -3.97 -15.00
N GLN A 323 -12.49 -5.05 -15.78
CA GLN A 323 -13.62 -5.59 -16.56
C GLN A 323 -14.73 -6.14 -15.66
N LYS A 324 -14.39 -6.89 -14.60
CA LYS A 324 -15.38 -7.41 -13.63
C LYS A 324 -16.06 -6.29 -12.87
N GLU A 325 -15.32 -5.26 -12.46
CA GLU A 325 -15.87 -4.07 -11.81
C GLU A 325 -16.85 -3.34 -12.74
N SER A 326 -16.49 -3.19 -14.01
CA SER A 326 -17.38 -2.59 -15.02
C SER A 326 -18.67 -3.41 -15.22
N GLN A 327 -18.57 -4.75 -15.23
CA GLN A 327 -19.74 -5.64 -15.33
C GLN A 327 -20.63 -5.56 -14.07
N LEU A 328 -20.03 -5.50 -12.89
CA LEU A 328 -20.74 -5.32 -11.62
C LEU A 328 -21.46 -3.97 -11.59
N MET A 329 -20.80 -2.90 -12.02
CA MET A 329 -21.39 -1.57 -12.08
C MET A 329 -22.58 -1.51 -13.04
N LYS A 330 -22.49 -2.18 -14.19
CA LYS A 330 -23.63 -2.34 -15.10
C LYS A 330 -24.79 -3.09 -14.45
N SER A 331 -24.50 -4.19 -13.76
CA SER A 331 -25.52 -5.00 -13.06
C SER A 331 -26.18 -4.22 -11.91
N LEU A 332 -25.42 -3.38 -11.21
CA LEU A 332 -25.95 -2.48 -10.18
C LEU A 332 -26.90 -1.42 -10.76
N LEU A 333 -26.54 -0.82 -11.90
CA LEU A 333 -27.43 0.12 -12.60
C LEU A 333 -28.72 -0.55 -13.06
N ASP A 334 -28.64 -1.78 -13.58
CA ASP A 334 -29.82 -2.55 -13.99
C ASP A 334 -30.73 -2.88 -12.78
N LEU A 335 -30.15 -3.23 -11.63
CA LEU A 335 -30.88 -3.48 -10.39
C LEU A 335 -31.55 -2.20 -9.85
N ASP A 336 -30.85 -1.07 -9.86
CA ASP A 336 -31.42 0.22 -9.45
C ASP A 336 -32.60 0.61 -10.36
N HIS A 337 -32.46 0.40 -11.67
CA HIS A 337 -33.55 0.61 -12.62
C HIS A 337 -34.76 -0.29 -12.33
N GLN A 338 -34.54 -1.59 -12.06
CA GLN A 338 -35.60 -2.51 -11.66
C GLN A 338 -36.28 -2.07 -10.35
N GLN A 339 -35.51 -1.61 -9.38
CA GLN A 339 -36.04 -1.11 -8.11
C GLN A 339 -36.92 0.13 -8.32
N GLN A 340 -36.51 1.08 -9.15
CA GLN A 340 -37.32 2.25 -9.52
C GLN A 340 -38.62 1.84 -10.23
N GLN A 341 -38.56 0.87 -11.15
CA GLN A 341 -39.76 0.34 -11.81
C GLN A 341 -40.72 -0.30 -10.80
N LEU A 342 -40.22 -1.09 -9.86
CA LEU A 342 -41.01 -1.72 -8.81
C LEU A 342 -41.65 -0.68 -7.87
N GLN A 343 -40.91 0.35 -7.47
CA GLN A 343 -41.44 1.47 -6.69
C GLN A 343 -42.58 2.19 -7.43
N THR A 344 -42.41 2.42 -8.74
CA THR A 344 -43.45 3.04 -9.57
C THR A 344 -44.70 2.16 -9.65
N LYS A 345 -44.54 0.84 -9.83
CA LYS A 345 -45.66 -0.10 -9.82
C LYS A 345 -46.35 -0.14 -8.46
N LYS A 346 -45.60 -0.15 -7.37
CA LYS A 346 -46.13 -0.11 -6.01
C LYS A 346 -47.00 1.14 -5.80
N LEU A 347 -46.52 2.31 -6.24
CA LEU A 347 -47.28 3.55 -6.13
C LEU A 347 -48.62 3.48 -6.88
N ARG A 348 -48.65 2.86 -8.07
CA ARG A 348 -49.88 2.62 -8.83
C ARG A 348 -50.83 1.67 -8.09
N PHE A 349 -50.33 0.58 -7.53
CA PHE A 349 -51.15 -0.34 -6.74
C PHE A 349 -51.72 0.33 -5.48
N ASP A 350 -50.94 1.16 -4.81
CA ASP A 350 -51.41 1.93 -3.65
C ASP A 350 -52.55 2.89 -4.06
N GLN A 351 -52.43 3.55 -5.21
CA GLN A 351 -53.50 4.42 -5.77
C GLN A 351 -54.75 3.61 -6.15
N GLU A 352 -54.61 2.47 -6.84
CA GLU A 352 -55.74 1.59 -7.18
C GLU A 352 -56.44 1.06 -5.93
N ARG A 353 -55.67 0.67 -4.90
CA ARG A 353 -56.21 0.24 -3.61
C ARG A 353 -57.02 1.35 -2.94
N GLU A 354 -56.54 2.60 -3.00
CA GLU A 354 -57.26 3.75 -2.45
C GLU A 354 -58.56 4.03 -3.22
N GLN A 355 -58.52 3.95 -4.55
CA GLN A 355 -59.72 4.05 -5.40
C GLN A 355 -60.75 2.95 -5.07
N LEU A 356 -60.30 1.70 -4.92
CA LEU A 356 -61.17 0.60 -4.53
C LEU A 356 -61.74 0.79 -3.13
N SER A 357 -60.95 1.32 -2.18
CA SER A 357 -61.45 1.66 -0.85
C SER A 357 -62.53 2.73 -0.89
N MET A 358 -62.36 3.76 -1.72
CA MET A 358 -63.38 4.80 -1.92
C MET A 358 -64.66 4.23 -2.53
N LEU A 359 -64.54 3.41 -3.57
CA LEU A 359 -65.68 2.70 -4.17
C LEU A 359 -66.39 1.79 -3.16
N GLY A 360 -65.63 1.06 -2.35
CA GLY A 360 -66.15 0.23 -1.27
C GLY A 360 -66.99 1.04 -0.28
N LYS A 361 -66.47 2.19 0.19
CA LYS A 361 -67.22 3.11 1.07
C LYS A 361 -68.50 3.64 0.41
N THR A 362 -68.46 3.98 -0.88
CA THR A 362 -69.66 4.44 -1.61
C THR A 362 -70.70 3.33 -1.75
N LEU A 363 -70.27 2.09 -2.01
CA LEU A 363 -71.16 0.94 -2.07
C LEU A 363 -71.82 0.65 -0.71
N GLU A 364 -71.04 0.72 0.37
CA GLU A 364 -71.54 0.57 1.74
C GLU A 364 -72.60 1.64 2.06
N GLN A 365 -72.33 2.90 1.75
CA GLN A 365 -73.31 3.99 1.91
C GLN A 365 -74.60 3.74 1.11
N ARG A 366 -74.49 3.31 -0.15
CA ARG A 366 -75.66 2.99 -0.96
C ARG A 366 -76.43 1.77 -0.43
N ALA A 367 -75.74 0.77 0.11
CA ALA A 367 -76.38 -0.37 0.74
C ALA A 367 -77.17 0.06 1.98
N GLU A 368 -76.60 0.91 2.83
CA GLU A 368 -77.31 1.49 3.98
C GLU A 368 -78.52 2.34 3.57
N GLU A 369 -78.41 3.13 2.50
CA GLU A 369 -79.53 3.89 1.94
C GLU A 369 -80.65 2.98 1.45
N LEU A 370 -80.31 1.92 0.71
CA LEU A 370 -81.28 0.91 0.25
C LEU A 370 -81.94 0.17 1.42
N GLU A 371 -81.18 -0.15 2.46
CA GLU A 371 -81.72 -0.78 3.67
C GLU A 371 -82.74 0.15 4.35
N LYS A 372 -82.41 1.44 4.53
CA LYS A 372 -83.34 2.45 5.06
C LYS A 372 -84.61 2.57 4.20
N LEU A 373 -84.47 2.63 2.88
CA LEU A 373 -85.61 2.68 1.96
C LEU A 373 -86.47 1.42 2.05
N SER A 374 -85.85 0.24 2.19
CA SER A 374 -86.59 -1.02 2.37
C SER A 374 -87.37 -1.05 3.69
N GLN A 375 -86.79 -0.54 4.77
CA GLN A 375 -87.46 -0.41 6.07
C GLN A 375 -88.63 0.58 5.99
N MET A 376 -88.44 1.71 5.30
CA MET A 376 -89.53 2.67 5.03
C MET A 376 -90.67 2.03 4.23
N ALA A 377 -90.35 1.31 3.14
CA ALA A 377 -91.36 0.63 2.33
C ALA A 377 -92.12 -0.45 3.11
N LEU A 378 -91.43 -1.19 3.99
CA LEU A 378 -92.06 -2.15 4.90
C LEU A 378 -93.01 -1.45 5.89
N LYS A 379 -92.61 -0.30 6.43
CA LYS A 379 -93.45 0.51 7.30
C LYS A 379 -94.71 1.01 6.58
N GLU A 380 -94.56 1.59 5.39
CA GLU A 380 -95.70 2.04 4.58
C GLU A 380 -96.65 0.89 4.23
N LYS A 381 -96.11 -0.29 3.92
CA LYS A 381 -96.92 -1.49 3.70
C LYS A 381 -97.72 -1.86 4.95
N MET A 382 -97.10 -1.81 6.13
CA MET A 382 -97.78 -2.11 7.40
C MET A 382 -98.87 -1.08 7.71
N ASP A 383 -98.57 0.21 7.52
CA ASP A 383 -99.54 1.29 7.69
C ASP A 383 -100.73 1.13 6.72
N GLY A 384 -100.47 0.71 5.48
CA GLY A 384 -101.50 0.38 4.49
C GLY A 384 -102.37 -0.82 4.89
N ILE A 385 -101.78 -1.87 5.49
CA ILE A 385 -102.55 -3.01 6.03
C ILE A 385 -103.46 -2.54 7.18
N ASN A 386 -102.91 -1.77 8.12
CA ASN A 386 -103.69 -1.23 9.24
C ASN A 386 -104.86 -0.35 8.76
N ALA A 387 -104.63 0.46 7.73
CA ALA A 387 -105.69 1.29 7.13
C ALA A 387 -106.79 0.42 6.47
N MET A 388 -106.41 -0.68 5.82
CA MET A 388 -107.37 -1.62 5.23
C MET A 388 -108.19 -2.35 6.30
N ASP A 389 -107.56 -2.80 7.38
CA ASP A 389 -108.25 -3.40 8.53
C ASP A 389 -109.26 -2.43 9.16
N GLU A 390 -108.90 -1.15 9.27
CA GLU A 390 -109.79 -0.11 9.77
C GLU A 390 -110.97 0.16 8.81
N ILE A 391 -110.73 0.16 7.49
CA ILE A 391 -111.80 0.24 6.49
C ILE A 391 -112.74 -0.97 6.61
N GLU A 392 -112.21 -2.17 6.84
CA GLU A 392 -113.01 -3.38 6.99
C GLU A 392 -113.84 -3.36 8.28
N ARG A 393 -113.27 -2.84 9.37
CA ARG A 393 -114.00 -2.56 10.62
C ARG A 393 -115.16 -1.59 10.38
N LEU A 394 -114.90 -0.44 9.74
CA LEU A 394 -115.92 0.54 9.39
C LEU A 394 -117.01 -0.04 8.49
N ARG A 395 -116.65 -0.87 7.50
CA ARG A 395 -117.64 -1.59 6.65
C ARG A 395 -118.53 -2.51 7.48
N SER A 396 -117.95 -3.21 8.45
CA SER A 396 -118.72 -4.11 9.32
C SER A 396 -119.69 -3.35 10.23
N GLU A 397 -119.28 -2.19 10.76
CA GLU A 397 -120.11 -1.28 11.55
C GLU A 397 -121.27 -0.71 10.70
N LEU A 398 -120.96 -0.21 9.51
CA LEU A 398 -121.95 0.34 8.58
C LEU A 398 -122.97 -0.71 8.14
N LYS A 399 -122.55 -1.97 7.98
CA LYS A 399 -123.46 -3.09 7.71
C LYS A 399 -124.39 -3.39 8.89
N LYS A 400 -123.92 -3.28 10.14
CA LYS A 400 -124.77 -3.41 11.34
C LYS A 400 -125.80 -2.28 11.41
N GLU A 401 -125.38 -1.03 11.23
CA GLU A 401 -126.29 0.12 11.20
C GLU A 401 -127.35 -0.02 10.10
N THR A 402 -126.97 -0.52 8.92
CA THR A 402 -127.91 -0.76 7.82
C THR A 402 -128.98 -1.79 8.19
N ILE A 403 -128.60 -2.86 8.91
CA ILE A 403 -129.53 -3.88 9.40
C ILE A 403 -130.47 -3.30 10.46
N GLU A 404 -129.96 -2.47 11.37
CA GLU A 404 -130.77 -1.79 12.40
C GLU A 404 -131.78 -0.80 11.77
N LEU A 405 -131.34 -0.01 10.79
CA LEU A 405 -132.23 0.88 10.03
C LEU A 405 -133.30 0.10 9.24
N GLN A 406 -132.96 -1.06 8.67
CA GLN A 406 -133.95 -1.93 8.03
C GLN A 406 -134.98 -2.47 9.02
N LYS A 407 -134.57 -2.87 10.23
CA LYS A 407 -135.50 -3.28 11.29
C LYS A 407 -136.45 -2.15 11.70
N SER A 408 -135.91 -0.95 11.96
CA SER A 408 -136.71 0.22 12.30
C SER A 408 -137.69 0.60 11.18
N LYS A 409 -137.27 0.48 9.92
CA LYS A 409 -138.15 0.67 8.75
C LYS A 409 -139.29 -0.34 8.71
N THR A 410 -139.03 -1.62 9.02
CA THR A 410 -140.09 -2.64 9.06
C THR A 410 -141.06 -2.41 10.22
N GLU A 411 -140.58 -1.97 11.38
CA GLU A 411 -141.42 -1.60 12.53
C GLU A 411 -142.33 -0.42 12.18
N LEU A 412 -141.78 0.64 11.56
CA LEU A 412 -142.56 1.77 11.08
C LEU A 412 -143.63 1.39 10.05
N GLN A 413 -143.34 0.43 9.16
CA GLN A 413 -144.34 -0.09 8.20
C GLN A 413 -145.47 -0.84 8.90
N ILE A 414 -145.16 -1.62 9.95
CA ILE A 414 -146.17 -2.32 10.75
C ILE A 414 -147.06 -1.31 11.49
N ASP A 415 -146.47 -0.27 12.08
CA ASP A 415 -147.22 0.80 12.75
C ASP A 415 -148.08 1.62 11.78
N GLN A 416 -147.57 1.89 10.58
CA GLN A 416 -148.33 2.56 9.52
C GLN A 416 -149.55 1.74 9.09
N GLN A 417 -149.42 0.41 8.99
CA GLN A 417 -150.54 -0.48 8.70
C GLN A 417 -151.56 -0.52 9.85
N ARG A 418 -151.10 -0.53 11.12
CA ARG A 418 -152.00 -0.42 12.29
C ARG A 418 -152.81 0.88 12.28
N LEU A 419 -152.15 2.01 12.08
CA LEU A 419 -152.83 3.32 12.01
C LEU A 419 -153.83 3.39 10.84
N MET A 420 -153.57 2.71 9.72
CA MET A 420 -154.51 2.60 8.60
C MET A 420 -155.77 1.79 8.98
N ILE A 421 -155.61 0.70 9.73
CA ILE A 421 -156.73 -0.11 10.23
C ILE A 421 -157.58 0.71 11.21
N ASP A 422 -156.95 1.41 12.15
CA ASP A 422 -157.65 2.26 13.13
C ASP A 422 -158.41 3.40 12.45
N ARG A 423 -157.79 4.05 11.45
CA ARG A 423 -158.45 5.09 10.65
C ARG A 423 -159.72 4.58 9.95
N ASN A 424 -159.67 3.38 9.36
CA ASN A 424 -160.82 2.77 8.71
C ASN A 424 -161.94 2.43 9.71
N GLN A 425 -161.60 2.00 10.93
CA GLN A 425 -162.57 1.76 12.00
C GLN A 425 -163.27 3.06 12.43
N PHE A 426 -162.53 4.16 12.58
CA PHE A 426 -163.11 5.47 12.93
C PHE A 426 -164.03 6.02 11.83
N GLU A 427 -163.70 5.85 10.55
CA GLU A 427 -164.56 6.27 9.43
C GLU A 427 -165.90 5.51 9.41
N GLN A 428 -165.90 4.22 9.73
CA GLN A 428 -167.13 3.43 9.84
C GLN A 428 -168.00 3.87 11.02
N GLN A 429 -167.41 4.15 12.17
CA GLN A 429 -168.13 4.67 13.35
C GLN A 429 -168.77 6.04 13.08
N TYR A 430 -168.11 6.91 12.32
CA TYR A 430 -168.63 8.24 11.99
C TYR A 430 -169.84 8.20 11.04
N LYS A 431 -169.92 7.20 10.15
CA LYS A 431 -171.06 7.03 9.22
C LYS A 431 -172.36 6.65 9.95
N MET A 432 -172.31 5.71 10.89
CA MET A 432 -173.50 5.27 11.65
C MET A 432 -174.11 6.40 12.49
N LEU A 433 -173.28 7.31 13.04
CA LEU A 433 -173.77 8.41 13.87
C LEU A 433 -174.46 9.53 13.06
N ARG A 434 -174.20 9.64 11.76
CA ARG A 434 -174.80 10.67 10.89
C ARG A 434 -176.22 10.30 10.44
N GLU A 435 -176.47 9.01 10.22
CA GLU A 435 -177.77 8.52 9.74
C GLU A 435 -178.87 8.55 10.82
N LEU A 436 -178.50 8.51 12.11
CA LEU A 436 -179.48 8.55 13.22
C LEU A 436 -180.03 9.95 13.52
N ARG A 437 -179.38 11.01 13.03
CA ARG A 437 -179.67 12.41 13.40
C ARG A 437 -180.75 13.06 12.54
N ASP A 438 -180.93 12.62 11.30
CA ASP A 438 -181.69 13.36 10.30
C ASP A 438 -183.15 12.84 10.09
N SER A 439 -183.79 12.15 11.07
CA SER A 439 -185.14 11.55 10.90
C SER A 439 -186.23 11.71 12.01
N ILE A 440 -186.33 12.82 12.76
CA ILE A 440 -187.44 13.02 13.74
C ILE A 440 -188.11 14.42 13.67
N VAL A 441 -189.45 14.43 13.62
CA VAL A 441 -190.41 15.58 13.62
C VAL A 441 -191.33 15.53 14.87
N CYS A 442 -191.79 16.69 15.37
CA CYS A 442 -192.48 16.94 16.66
C CYS A 442 -194.03 16.89 16.62
N ASN A 443 -194.71 16.45 17.71
CA ASN A 443 -196.13 16.04 17.71
C ASN A 443 -197.16 16.95 18.45
N LEU A 444 -196.98 18.28 18.58
CA LEU A 444 -198.06 19.13 19.15
C LEU A 444 -198.47 20.44 18.43
N CYS A 445 -197.89 20.83 17.28
CA CYS A 445 -198.55 21.75 16.30
C CYS A 445 -197.75 22.15 15.03
N GLY A 446 -196.66 21.49 14.64
CA GLY A 446 -196.12 21.66 13.28
C GLY A 446 -195.74 23.09 12.86
N GLN A 447 -194.78 23.71 13.54
CA GLN A 447 -193.65 24.44 12.95
C GLN A 447 -192.63 24.75 14.06
N ALA A 448 -191.34 24.56 13.75
CA ALA A 448 -190.25 24.77 14.67
C ALA A 448 -189.22 25.77 14.14
N LEU A 449 -188.81 26.60 15.09
CA LEU A 449 -187.74 27.56 15.10
C LEU A 449 -186.37 26.89 14.98
N ASN A 450 -185.56 27.46 14.09
CA ASN A 450 -184.25 28.07 14.34
C ASN A 450 -183.16 27.39 15.20
N ARG A 451 -181.94 27.53 14.65
CA ARG A 451 -180.61 27.67 15.26
C ARG A 451 -179.85 26.43 15.77
N GLY A 452 -178.76 26.15 15.05
CA GLY A 452 -177.40 26.51 15.50
C GLY A 452 -176.47 25.36 15.92
N ASN A 453 -175.34 25.17 15.21
CA ASN A 453 -173.97 25.13 15.77
C ASN A 453 -172.89 24.65 14.78
N ALA A 454 -171.77 25.38 14.82
CA ALA A 454 -170.35 24.98 14.92
C ALA A 454 -169.73 23.75 14.23
N THR A 455 -168.57 24.05 13.62
CA THR A 455 -167.32 23.29 13.44
C THR A 455 -167.14 22.25 12.31
N SER A 456 -166.25 22.66 11.40
CA SER A 456 -165.03 21.95 10.95
C SER A 456 -165.08 20.95 9.77
N TRP A 457 -163.98 21.01 9.00
CA TRP A 457 -163.47 20.19 7.89
C TRP A 457 -163.95 20.47 6.45
N THR A 458 -163.14 21.26 5.76
CA THR A 458 -162.79 21.20 4.32
C THR A 458 -161.61 22.18 4.15
N MET A 459 -160.50 21.92 3.47
CA MET A 459 -160.33 21.26 2.18
C MET A 459 -158.93 20.69 1.97
N MET A 460 -158.90 19.58 1.21
CA MET A 460 -157.78 19.18 0.35
C MET A 460 -157.64 20.14 -0.85
N ALA A 461 -156.48 20.01 -1.52
CA ALA A 461 -156.13 20.53 -2.85
C ALA A 461 -155.45 21.90 -2.89
N LYS A 462 -154.13 21.88 -3.14
CA LYS A 462 -153.59 22.30 -4.44
C LYS A 462 -152.19 21.74 -4.68
N SER A 463 -152.11 20.95 -5.74
CA SER A 463 -150.95 20.58 -6.56
C SER A 463 -150.18 21.82 -7.08
N GLY A 464 -148.91 21.61 -7.49
CA GLY A 464 -147.87 22.59 -7.90
C GLY A 464 -148.19 23.51 -9.10
N PRO A 465 -147.21 24.13 -9.82
CA PRO A 465 -145.78 23.76 -9.98
C PRO A 465 -144.74 24.93 -10.05
N HIS A 466 -143.44 24.58 -10.15
CA HIS A 466 -142.29 25.20 -10.88
C HIS A 466 -141.00 24.52 -10.34
N GLN A 467 -140.12 23.80 -11.05
CA GLN A 467 -139.54 23.77 -12.40
C GLN A 467 -138.46 24.84 -12.67
N GLN A 468 -137.29 24.35 -13.14
CA GLN A 468 -136.07 24.99 -13.71
C GLN A 468 -134.88 25.18 -12.75
N ASP A 469 -133.63 24.80 -13.06
CA ASP A 469 -132.98 24.12 -14.22
C ASP A 469 -131.68 23.45 -13.69
N ILE A 470 -131.36 22.18 -13.96
CA ILE A 470 -130.69 21.57 -15.13
C ILE A 470 -129.36 22.24 -15.55
N GLY A 471 -128.29 21.45 -15.51
CA GLY A 471 -127.00 21.78 -16.13
C GLY A 471 -125.88 20.77 -15.86
N SER A 472 -126.01 19.55 -16.37
CA SER A 472 -124.94 18.55 -16.48
C SER A 472 -124.16 18.73 -17.78
N GLY A 473 -122.82 18.63 -17.76
CA GLY A 473 -122.03 18.52 -19.00
C GLY A 473 -120.50 18.71 -18.88
N LEU A 474 -119.80 17.60 -18.56
CA LEU A 474 -118.64 17.00 -19.25
C LEU A 474 -117.48 17.85 -19.89
N PHE A 475 -116.25 17.37 -19.57
CA PHE A 475 -115.01 17.24 -20.37
C PHE A 475 -113.81 18.25 -20.25
N TYR A 476 -112.67 17.65 -19.84
CA TYR A 476 -111.24 17.82 -20.21
C TYR A 476 -110.38 19.06 -19.86
N SER A 477 -109.33 18.76 -19.06
CA SER A 477 -107.89 19.08 -19.17
C SER A 477 -107.39 20.49 -19.58
N LEU A 478 -106.51 21.07 -18.75
CA LEU A 478 -105.07 21.31 -19.01
C LEU A 478 -104.48 22.40 -18.08
N ILE A 479 -103.42 22.01 -17.36
CA ILE A 479 -102.11 22.67 -17.22
C ILE A 479 -101.96 24.13 -16.71
N ASN A 480 -100.97 24.25 -15.82
CA ASN A 480 -100.11 25.38 -15.45
C ASN A 480 -100.57 26.42 -14.42
N GLY A 481 -99.87 26.40 -13.28
CA GLY A 481 -98.78 27.37 -13.09
C GLY A 481 -98.95 28.33 -11.92
N GLY A 482 -97.87 28.51 -11.17
CA GLY A 482 -97.57 29.82 -10.56
C GLY A 482 -97.36 29.84 -9.05
N TYR A 483 -96.17 29.38 -8.62
CA TYR A 483 -95.48 29.86 -7.42
C TYR A 483 -94.87 31.25 -7.68
N ILE A 484 -95.09 32.23 -6.80
CA ILE A 484 -94.41 33.54 -6.69
C ILE A 484 -94.69 34.02 -5.23
N MET A 485 -93.83 34.58 -4.38
CA MET A 485 -92.53 35.29 -4.38
C MET A 485 -92.09 35.35 -2.88
N ARG A 486 -90.84 35.51 -2.46
CA ARG A 486 -89.94 36.70 -2.49
C ARG A 486 -88.80 36.35 -1.50
N GLN A 487 -87.54 36.77 -1.58
CA GLN A 487 -86.76 37.59 -2.50
C GLN A 487 -85.28 37.45 -2.02
N TYR A 488 -84.33 37.31 -2.95
CA TYR A 488 -83.05 38.08 -3.07
C TYR A 488 -82.09 38.19 -1.85
N GLN A 489 -80.76 38.19 -1.95
CA GLN A 489 -79.78 38.17 -3.04
C GLN A 489 -78.40 37.88 -2.41
N GLN A 490 -77.46 37.43 -3.23
CA GLN A 490 -76.03 37.23 -2.93
C GLN A 490 -75.33 38.53 -2.48
N SER A 491 -74.23 38.42 -1.71
CA SER A 491 -72.85 38.70 -2.19
C SER A 491 -71.83 38.92 -1.07
N HIS A 492 -70.68 38.24 -1.20
CA HIS A 492 -69.29 38.67 -1.02
C HIS A 492 -68.75 39.40 0.24
N ALA A 493 -67.61 38.85 0.67
CA ALA A 493 -66.32 39.51 0.95
C ALA A 493 -65.97 40.01 2.37
N ASN A 494 -64.89 39.39 2.85
CA ASN A 494 -63.67 39.98 3.42
C ASN A 494 -63.57 40.45 4.89
N VAL A 495 -62.32 40.27 5.33
CA VAL A 495 -61.49 41.10 6.22
C VAL A 495 -61.14 40.48 7.57
N ASP A 496 -59.92 39.93 7.59
CA ASP A 496 -58.79 40.22 8.48
C ASP A 496 -59.01 40.60 9.95
N LYS A 497 -58.18 40.00 10.81
CA LYS A 497 -57.08 40.68 11.54
C LYS A 497 -56.25 39.67 12.35
N ASN A 498 -54.94 39.63 12.14
CA ASN A 498 -53.86 40.12 13.03
C ASN A 498 -53.91 39.54 14.48
N ASN A 499 -52.83 39.10 15.14
CA ASN A 499 -51.52 39.75 15.23
C ASN A 499 -50.50 38.85 15.98
N ASN A 500 -49.26 38.82 15.47
CA ASN A 500 -47.93 38.89 16.10
C ASN A 500 -47.55 38.32 17.50
N ASN A 501 -46.39 37.64 17.46
CA ASN A 501 -45.17 37.72 18.30
C ASN A 501 -45.22 37.45 19.82
N ASN A 502 -44.33 36.53 20.28
CA ASN A 502 -43.10 36.93 21.00
C ASN A 502 -42.12 35.78 21.32
N ASN A 503 -40.84 36.16 21.34
CA ASN A 503 -39.61 35.44 21.72
C ASN A 503 -39.54 34.94 23.17
N SER A 504 -38.72 33.91 23.42
CA SER A 504 -37.57 33.89 24.37
C SER A 504 -37.03 32.45 24.54
N HIS A 505 -35.77 32.18 24.14
CA HIS A 505 -34.59 32.01 25.01
C HIS A 505 -34.69 30.89 26.07
N SER A 506 -33.84 29.86 25.98
CA SER A 506 -32.62 29.74 26.82
C SER A 506 -32.18 28.29 27.15
N ILE A 507 -30.85 28.10 27.12
CA ILE A 507 -30.00 27.30 28.03
C ILE A 507 -29.89 25.77 27.83
N SER A 508 -28.72 25.39 27.32
CA SER A 508 -27.98 24.18 27.69
C SER A 508 -27.44 24.26 29.12
N PRO A 509 -27.21 23.12 29.79
CA PRO A 509 -25.96 23.01 30.55
C PRO A 509 -25.26 21.66 30.40
N TRP A 510 -23.96 21.76 30.13
CA TRP A 510 -22.96 20.77 30.52
C TRP A 510 -22.83 20.74 32.05
N GLN A 511 -22.72 19.56 32.66
CA GLN A 511 -21.96 19.39 33.89
C GLN A 511 -21.38 17.97 34.01
N SER A 512 -20.06 17.93 34.09
CA SER A 512 -19.20 16.79 34.44
C SER A 512 -19.48 16.28 35.86
N PHE A 513 -19.31 14.98 36.11
CA PHE A 513 -18.79 14.51 37.40
C PHE A 513 -17.97 13.20 37.31
N ARG A 514 -16.78 13.32 37.93
CA ARG A 514 -15.70 12.41 38.36
C ARG A 514 -15.84 10.87 38.32
N VAL A 515 -14.66 10.31 38.00
CA VAL A 515 -14.09 8.98 38.32
C VAL A 515 -14.16 8.62 39.81
N PRO A 516 -14.25 7.32 40.14
CA PRO A 516 -13.49 6.76 41.25
C PRO A 516 -12.61 5.57 40.85
N THR A 517 -11.32 5.69 41.18
CA THR A 517 -10.33 4.60 41.28
C THR A 517 -10.65 3.73 42.49
N ALA A 518 -10.60 2.41 42.36
CA ALA A 518 -10.59 1.48 43.49
C ALA A 518 -9.58 0.36 43.26
N ALA A 519 -8.93 -0.02 44.37
CA ALA A 519 -7.68 -0.73 44.45
C ALA A 519 -7.78 -2.25 44.26
N THR A 520 -6.63 -2.82 43.92
CA THR A 520 -6.28 -4.24 43.84
C THR A 520 -6.49 -5.01 45.14
N VAL A 521 -7.10 -6.21 45.05
CA VAL A 521 -6.86 -7.34 45.96
C VAL A 521 -6.67 -8.61 45.13
N ASN A 522 -5.48 -9.20 45.23
CA ASN A 522 -5.07 -10.45 44.60
C ASN A 522 -5.84 -11.65 45.17
N ASN A 523 -6.37 -12.51 44.30
CA ASN A 523 -6.73 -13.88 44.67
C ASN A 523 -6.49 -14.82 43.47
N ARG A 524 -5.21 -15.08 43.15
CA ARG A 524 -4.77 -15.76 41.91
C ARG A 524 -5.14 -17.25 41.82
N ASN A 525 -5.47 -17.92 42.92
CA ASN A 525 -5.64 -19.39 42.91
C ASN A 525 -7.07 -19.87 42.59
N VAL A 526 -8.09 -19.01 42.63
CA VAL A 526 -9.49 -19.41 42.33
C VAL A 526 -9.82 -19.22 40.84
N ASP A 527 -9.09 -18.37 40.15
CA ASP A 527 -9.29 -18.10 38.72
C ASP A 527 -8.58 -19.13 37.82
N GLU A 528 -7.48 -19.73 38.28
CA GLU A 528 -6.79 -20.82 37.56
C GLU A 528 -7.66 -22.08 37.46
N ASP A 529 -8.33 -22.51 38.54
CA ASP A 529 -9.21 -23.68 38.51
C ASP A 529 -10.47 -23.45 37.65
N LYS A 530 -11.01 -22.23 37.64
CA LYS A 530 -12.14 -21.87 36.76
C LYS A 530 -11.76 -21.79 35.29
N THR A 531 -10.55 -21.27 34.99
CA THR A 531 -10.04 -21.26 33.62
C THR A 531 -9.71 -22.67 33.13
N LEU A 532 -9.15 -23.53 33.99
CA LEU A 532 -8.92 -24.93 33.64
C LEU A 532 -10.22 -25.69 33.36
N LEU A 533 -11.26 -25.48 34.16
CA LEU A 533 -12.59 -26.06 33.96
C LEU A 533 -13.23 -25.56 32.65
N LEU A 534 -13.11 -24.26 32.34
CA LEU A 534 -13.59 -23.68 31.09
C LEU A 534 -12.86 -24.24 29.87
N TRP A 535 -11.54 -24.47 29.98
CA TRP A 535 -10.75 -25.13 28.94
C TRP A 535 -11.15 -26.58 28.75
N GLN A 536 -11.43 -27.31 29.83
CA GLN A 536 -11.91 -28.69 29.76
C GLN A 536 -13.29 -28.79 29.10
N MET A 537 -14.20 -27.87 29.42
CA MET A 537 -15.52 -27.79 28.79
C MET A 537 -15.43 -27.38 27.32
N ALA A 538 -14.53 -26.45 26.97
CA ALA A 538 -14.28 -26.07 25.58
C ALA A 538 -13.72 -27.26 24.77
N ALA A 539 -12.72 -27.97 25.31
CA ALA A 539 -12.16 -29.16 24.67
C ALA A 539 -13.18 -30.29 24.50
N GLN A 540 -14.08 -30.50 25.47
CA GLN A 540 -15.18 -31.47 25.34
C GLN A 540 -16.20 -31.06 24.29
N LYS A 541 -16.49 -29.75 24.17
CA LYS A 541 -17.39 -29.22 23.15
C LYS A 541 -16.80 -29.34 21.75
N ASP A 542 -15.50 -29.06 21.60
CA ASP A 542 -14.78 -29.22 20.34
C ASP A 542 -14.69 -30.69 19.94
N SER A 543 -14.45 -31.60 20.90
CA SER A 543 -14.49 -33.05 20.65
C SER A 543 -15.88 -33.54 20.22
N ALA A 544 -16.96 -32.97 20.77
CA ALA A 544 -18.32 -33.31 20.38
C ALA A 544 -18.65 -32.80 18.98
N ALA A 545 -18.23 -31.57 18.64
CA ALA A 545 -18.39 -30.99 17.30
C ALA A 545 -17.64 -31.81 16.24
N LEU A 546 -16.40 -32.22 16.54
CA LEU A 546 -15.61 -33.08 15.65
C LEU A 546 -16.25 -34.46 15.44
N ALA A 547 -16.86 -35.05 16.47
CA ALA A 547 -17.59 -36.30 16.35
C ALA A 547 -18.85 -36.18 15.49
N GLU A 548 -19.52 -35.02 15.55
CA GLU A 548 -20.72 -34.71 14.76
C GLU A 548 -20.36 -34.46 13.29
N GLU A 549 -19.30 -33.70 13.01
CA GLU A 549 -18.74 -33.55 11.65
C GLU A 549 -18.29 -34.90 11.07
N THR A 550 -17.62 -35.73 11.86
CA THR A 550 -17.18 -37.06 11.40
C THR A 550 -18.39 -37.96 11.08
N ARG A 551 -19.49 -37.88 11.85
CA ARG A 551 -20.74 -38.58 11.53
C ARG A 551 -21.40 -38.03 10.27
N PHE A 552 -21.43 -36.72 10.11
CA PHE A 552 -21.99 -36.06 8.92
C PHE A 552 -21.23 -36.45 7.64
N LEU A 553 -19.90 -36.44 7.68
CA LEU A 553 -19.05 -36.89 6.58
C LEU A 553 -19.27 -38.38 6.25
N LYS A 554 -19.47 -39.22 7.26
CA LYS A 554 -19.77 -40.65 7.07
C LYS A 554 -21.15 -40.89 6.44
N ILE A 555 -22.14 -40.04 6.76
CA ILE A 555 -23.46 -40.05 6.12
C ILE A 555 -23.35 -39.61 4.64
N LEU A 556 -22.55 -38.58 4.35
CA LEU A 556 -22.30 -38.12 2.97
C LEU A 556 -21.55 -39.14 2.12
N MET A 557 -20.55 -39.83 2.68
CA MET A 557 -19.86 -40.89 1.95
C MET A 557 -20.77 -42.10 1.68
N ASN A 558 -21.62 -42.47 2.64
CA ASN A 558 -22.58 -43.57 2.44
C ASN A 558 -23.70 -43.22 1.46
N SER A 559 -24.11 -41.94 1.37
CA SER A 559 -25.09 -41.51 0.37
C SER A 559 -24.51 -41.50 -1.06
N GLN A 560 -23.25 -41.12 -1.23
CA GLN A 560 -22.55 -41.22 -2.53
C GLN A 560 -22.35 -42.66 -3.00
N ILE A 561 -22.10 -43.61 -2.09
CA ILE A 561 -21.96 -45.04 -2.43
C ILE A 561 -23.31 -45.65 -2.90
N ASN A 562 -24.45 -45.20 -2.36
CA ASN A 562 -25.77 -45.67 -2.79
C ASN A 562 -26.23 -45.06 -4.12
N VAL A 563 -25.80 -43.84 -4.47
CA VAL A 563 -26.11 -43.21 -5.77
C VAL A 563 -25.33 -43.87 -6.92
N ASN A 564 -24.14 -44.41 -6.65
CA ASN A 564 -23.35 -45.12 -7.67
C ASN A 564 -23.80 -46.57 -7.93
N LYS A 565 -24.70 -47.13 -7.10
CA LYS A 565 -25.28 -48.48 -7.31
C LYS A 565 -26.61 -48.48 -8.07
N SER A 566 -27.22 -47.31 -8.33
CA SER A 566 -28.55 -47.18 -8.93
C SER A 566 -28.55 -46.71 -10.39
N LYS A 567 -27.38 -46.66 -11.07
CA LYS A 567 -27.33 -46.54 -12.53
C LYS A 567 -27.46 -47.92 -13.16
N PRO A 568 -28.55 -48.22 -13.91
CA PRO A 568 -28.65 -49.46 -14.66
C PRO A 568 -27.69 -49.41 -15.85
N SER A 569 -26.98 -50.52 -16.04
CA SER A 569 -26.15 -50.85 -17.21
C SER A 569 -26.96 -50.95 -18.49
#